data_AF-A0A0S8JZP2-F1
#
_entry.id   AF-A0A0S8JZP2-F1
#
_cell.length_a   1.000
_cell.length_b   1.000
_cell.length_c   1.000
_cell.angle_alpha   90.00
_cell.angle_beta   90.00
_cell.angle_gamma   90.00
#
_symmetry.space_group_name_H-M   'P 1'
#
loop_
_entity.id
_entity.type
_entity.pdbx_description
1 polymer ?
#
loop_
_entity_poly.entity_id
_entity_poly.type
_entity_poly.pdbx_seq_one_letter_code
_entity_poly.pdbx_strand_id
1 'polypeptide(L)'
;MEPRVGIRWQFTPAQSISAGAGIHSRLETLTNYLAERELGDGTVIQPNKHLEISKARHYVIGYQNNISKHFMIKGELYYQDLYDVPIEEDPTSSFSALKYACGITTMTLGNGGAGHNYGVELTLEKFFPGHIIF
;
A
#
# COMPACT_ATOMS: atom_id res chain seq x y z
N MET A 1 14.82 -0.19 -7.46
CA MET A 1 15.43 -0.02 -6.12
C MET A 1 14.34 0.48 -5.19
N GLU A 2 14.13 -0.18 -4.05
CA GLU A 2 13.08 0.16 -3.07
C GLU A 2 13.71 0.71 -1.77
N PRO A 3 14.16 1.98 -1.75
CA PRO A 3 14.78 2.54 -0.56
C PRO A 3 13.77 2.66 0.57
N ARG A 4 14.23 2.42 1.80
CA ARG A 4 13.45 2.57 3.03
C ARG A 4 14.33 3.21 4.09
N VAL A 5 13.80 4.20 4.78
CA VAL A 5 14.46 4.88 5.89
C VAL A 5 13.47 5.08 7.03
N GLY A 6 13.95 4.90 8.24
CA GLY A 6 13.18 5.13 9.46
C GLY A 6 14.05 5.74 10.52
N ILE A 7 13.50 6.69 11.26
CA ILE A 7 14.13 7.31 12.41
C ILE A 7 13.17 7.29 13.59
N ARG A 8 13.70 7.05 14.78
CA ARG A 8 12.99 7.17 16.04
C ARG A 8 13.83 8.02 16.98
N TRP A 9 13.22 9.05 17.54
CA TRP A 9 13.85 9.89 18.55
C TRP A 9 13.10 9.76 19.87
N GLN A 10 13.79 9.17 20.85
CA GLN A 10 13.33 9.10 22.23
C GLN A 10 13.90 10.30 22.99
N PHE A 11 13.10 11.35 23.11
CA PHE A 11 13.51 12.61 23.72
C PHE A 11 13.23 12.65 25.24
N THR A 12 12.40 11.74 25.75
CA THR A 12 12.30 11.45 27.18
C THR A 12 12.25 9.94 27.42
N PRO A 13 12.50 9.44 28.64
CA PRO A 13 12.36 8.01 28.94
C PRO A 13 10.98 7.44 28.62
N ALA A 14 9.93 8.26 28.65
CA ALA A 14 8.55 7.83 28.43
C ALA A 14 8.00 8.16 27.03
N GLN A 15 8.66 9.03 26.25
CA GLN A 15 8.11 9.56 25.00
C GLN A 15 9.08 9.44 23.83
N SER A 16 8.52 9.12 22.66
CA SER A 16 9.27 9.10 21.42
C SER A 16 8.43 9.56 20.24
N ILE A 17 9.09 10.20 19.28
CA ILE A 17 8.55 10.47 17.94
C ILE A 17 9.27 9.55 16.95
N SER A 18 8.57 9.09 15.93
CA SER A 18 9.13 8.32 14.83
C SER A 18 8.69 8.89 13.49
N ALA A 19 9.54 8.74 12.48
CA ALA A 19 9.21 9.03 11.10
C ALA A 19 9.79 7.94 10.20
N GLY A 20 9.04 7.54 9.18
CA GLY A 20 9.43 6.53 8.21
C GLY A 20 9.02 6.94 6.81
N ALA A 21 9.89 6.65 5.84
CA ALA A 21 9.59 6.85 4.43
C ALA A 21 10.16 5.69 3.60
N GLY A 22 9.46 5.30 2.54
CA GLY A 22 9.95 4.26 1.66
C GLY A 22 9.17 4.12 0.37
N ILE A 23 9.75 3.37 -0.56
CA ILE A 23 9.11 3.00 -1.83
C ILE A 23 8.87 1.50 -1.82
N HIS A 24 7.69 1.10 -2.30
CA HIS A 24 7.34 -0.30 -2.50
C HIS A 24 6.75 -0.50 -3.91
N SER A 25 7.14 -1.57 -4.58
CA SER A 25 6.60 -1.96 -5.89
C SER A 25 5.78 -3.24 -5.73
N ARG A 26 4.64 -3.29 -6.41
CA ARG A 26 3.72 -4.43 -6.39
C ARG A 26 3.47 -4.90 -7.81
N LEU A 27 3.80 -6.17 -8.08
CA LEU A 27 3.38 -6.84 -9.30
C LEU A 27 1.88 -7.04 -9.28
N GLU A 28 1.23 -6.80 -10.42
CA GLU A 28 -0.16 -7.16 -10.61
C GLU A 28 -0.33 -8.68 -10.70
N THR A 29 -1.57 -9.15 -10.56
CA THR A 29 -1.89 -10.57 -10.67
C THR A 29 -1.42 -11.13 -12.01
N LEU A 30 -0.79 -12.30 -12.00
CA LEU A 30 -0.25 -12.97 -13.20
C LEU A 30 -1.28 -13.11 -14.32
N THR A 31 -2.55 -13.30 -13.95
CA THR A 31 -3.70 -13.36 -14.86
C THR A 31 -3.87 -12.10 -15.72
N ASN A 32 -3.51 -10.92 -15.21
CA ASN A 32 -3.57 -9.68 -16.00
C ASN A 32 -2.48 -9.66 -17.07
N TYR A 33 -1.27 -10.12 -16.75
CA TYR A 33 -0.14 -10.17 -17.67
C TYR A 33 -0.31 -11.22 -18.77
N LEU A 34 -0.91 -12.37 -18.43
CA LEU A 34 -1.13 -13.50 -19.33
C LEU A 34 -2.51 -13.50 -19.98
N ALA A 35 -3.30 -12.44 -19.82
CA ALA A 35 -4.60 -12.34 -20.47
C ALA A 35 -4.42 -12.38 -22.00
N GLU A 36 -5.16 -13.28 -22.66
CA GLU A 36 -5.15 -13.43 -24.11
C GLU A 36 -6.45 -12.88 -24.68
N ARG A 37 -6.33 -12.14 -25.79
CA ARG A 37 -7.46 -11.59 -26.53
C ARG A 37 -7.32 -11.94 -28.00
N GLU A 38 -8.35 -12.57 -28.54
CA GLU A 38 -8.46 -12.79 -29.99
C GLU A 38 -9.03 -11.52 -30.65
N LEU A 39 -8.36 -11.06 -31.70
CA LEU A 39 -8.77 -9.94 -32.54
C LEU A 39 -9.76 -10.42 -33.61
N GLY A 40 -10.47 -9.49 -34.26
CA GLY A 40 -11.47 -9.82 -35.28
C GLY A 40 -10.93 -10.53 -36.54
N ASP A 41 -9.61 -10.61 -36.70
CA ASP A 41 -8.90 -11.31 -37.75
C ASP A 41 -8.41 -12.73 -37.33
N GLY A 42 -8.72 -13.16 -36.11
CA GLY A 42 -8.29 -14.44 -35.52
C GLY A 42 -6.90 -14.39 -34.86
N THR A 43 -6.24 -13.24 -34.83
CA THR A 43 -4.93 -13.09 -34.18
C THR A 43 -5.09 -13.04 -32.66
N VAL A 44 -4.34 -13.87 -31.92
CA VAL A 44 -4.30 -13.82 -30.45
C VAL A 44 -3.18 -12.91 -29.99
N ILE A 45 -3.52 -11.91 -29.15
CA ILE A 45 -2.57 -10.99 -28.53
C ILE A 45 -2.60 -11.09 -27.01
N GLN A 46 -1.49 -10.72 -26.37
CA GLN A 46 -1.39 -10.52 -24.92
C GLN A 46 -1.22 -9.01 -24.65
N PRO A 47 -2.33 -8.25 -24.50
CA PRO A 47 -2.29 -6.78 -24.47
C PRO A 47 -1.48 -6.22 -23.30
N ASN A 48 -1.39 -6.98 -22.20
CA ASN A 48 -0.88 -6.53 -20.92
C ASN A 48 0.50 -7.13 -20.57
N LYS A 49 1.14 -7.83 -21.51
CA LYS A 49 2.43 -8.52 -21.29
C LYS A 49 3.55 -7.59 -20.83
N HIS A 50 3.48 -6.31 -21.20
CA HIS A 50 4.49 -5.29 -20.89
C HIS A 50 4.01 -4.27 -19.87
N LEU A 51 2.97 -4.58 -19.08
CA LEU A 51 2.52 -3.71 -18.00
C LEU A 51 3.66 -3.40 -17.02
N GLU A 52 3.83 -2.13 -16.69
CA GLU A 52 4.77 -1.75 -15.64
C GLU A 52 4.24 -2.17 -14.27
N ILE A 53 5.17 -2.27 -13.31
CA ILE A 53 4.88 -2.65 -11.93
C ILE A 53 4.31 -1.42 -11.21
N SER A 54 3.16 -1.56 -10.55
CA SER A 54 2.59 -0.53 -9.67
C SER A 54 3.56 -0.16 -8.56
N LYS A 55 3.66 1.13 -8.21
CA LYS A 55 4.55 1.62 -7.15
C LYS A 55 3.80 2.46 -6.13
N ALA A 56 4.32 2.51 -4.92
CA ALA A 56 3.79 3.31 -3.83
C ALA A 56 4.91 3.97 -3.02
N ARG A 57 4.78 5.27 -2.78
CA ARG A 57 5.58 6.03 -1.79
C ARG A 57 4.82 6.05 -0.48
N HIS A 58 5.45 5.55 0.59
CA HIS A 58 4.87 5.49 1.92
C HIS A 58 5.56 6.49 2.83
N TYR A 59 4.76 7.22 3.61
CA TYR A 59 5.20 8.15 4.64
C TYR A 59 4.42 7.87 5.92
N VAL A 60 5.13 7.74 7.04
CA VAL A 60 4.53 7.48 8.35
C VAL A 60 5.18 8.38 9.39
N ILE A 61 4.37 9.02 10.23
CA ILE A 61 4.82 9.76 11.41
C ILE A 61 4.10 9.18 12.62
N GLY A 62 4.85 8.91 13.69
CA GLY A 62 4.33 8.32 14.91
C GLY A 62 4.72 9.10 16.15
N TYR A 63 3.85 9.06 17.15
CA TYR A 63 4.11 9.52 18.50
C TYR A 63 3.73 8.42 19.49
N GLN A 64 4.60 8.15 20.45
CA GLN A 64 4.37 7.17 21.51
C GLN A 64 4.62 7.83 22.87
N ASN A 65 3.73 7.57 23.83
CA ASN A 65 3.84 8.03 25.21
C ASN A 65 3.45 6.93 26.20
N ASN A 66 4.37 6.56 27.08
CA ASN A 66 4.12 5.71 28.24
C ASN A 66 3.55 6.58 29.37
N ILE A 67 2.22 6.70 29.43
CA ILE A 67 1.51 7.54 30.42
C ILE A 67 1.77 7.03 31.85
N SER A 68 1.90 5.73 32.01
CA SER A 68 2.28 5.12 33.29
C SER A 68 3.04 3.81 33.04
N LYS A 69 3.49 3.14 34.10
CA LYS A 69 4.11 1.80 34.02
C LYS A 69 3.20 0.73 33.40
N HIS A 70 1.89 0.99 33.34
CA HIS A 70 0.89 0.04 32.86
C HIS A 70 0.12 0.52 31.63
N PHE A 71 0.43 1.69 31.08
CA PHE A 71 -0.32 2.24 29.95
C PHE A 71 0.60 2.93 28.94
N MET A 72 0.41 2.59 27.67
CA MET A 72 1.03 3.26 26.53
C MET A 72 -0.05 3.75 25.60
N ILE A 73 0.10 4.99 25.11
CA ILE A 73 -0.62 5.48 23.95
C ILE A 73 0.35 5.63 22.79
N LYS A 74 -0.10 5.24 21.60
CA LYS A 74 0.58 5.46 20.34
C LYS A 74 -0.40 6.07 19.35
N GLY A 75 0.04 7.10 18.64
CA GLY A 75 -0.69 7.66 17.51
C GLY A 75 0.19 7.64 16.28
N GLU A 76 -0.36 7.25 15.13
CA GLU A 76 0.34 7.23 13.85
C GLU A 76 -0.49 7.90 12.78
N LEU A 77 0.18 8.66 11.92
CA LEU A 77 -0.37 9.22 10.69
C LEU A 77 0.37 8.58 9.53
N TYR A 78 -0.38 8.13 8.54
CA TYR A 78 0.20 7.56 7.32
C TYR A 78 -0.36 8.23 6.07
N TYR A 79 0.49 8.35 5.06
CA TYR A 79 0.15 8.80 3.73
C TYR A 79 0.86 7.91 2.71
N GLN A 80 0.12 7.40 1.75
CA GLN A 80 0.59 6.55 0.67
C GLN A 80 0.19 7.17 -0.65
N ASP A 81 1.17 7.36 -1.52
CA ASP A 81 0.99 7.86 -2.86
C ASP A 81 1.29 6.74 -3.86
N LEU A 82 0.26 6.25 -4.52
CA LEU A 82 0.32 5.16 -5.49
C LEU A 82 0.36 5.73 -6.90
N TYR A 83 1.29 5.23 -7.71
CA TYR A 83 1.57 5.70 -9.06
C TYR A 83 1.97 4.52 -9.94
N ASP A 84 1.97 4.75 -11.26
CA ASP A 84 2.09 3.70 -12.28
C ASP A 84 1.03 2.60 -12.11
N VAL A 85 -0.17 2.95 -11.63
CA VAL A 85 -1.24 1.97 -11.38
C VAL A 85 -1.91 1.63 -12.71
N PRO A 86 -2.07 0.34 -13.07
CA PRO A 86 -2.82 -0.06 -14.24
C PRO A 86 -4.29 0.35 -14.14
N ILE A 87 -4.72 1.13 -15.11
CA ILE A 87 -6.10 1.52 -15.37
C ILE A 87 -6.49 1.10 -16.78
N GLU A 88 -7.77 0.94 -17.04
CA GLU A 88 -8.23 0.69 -18.40
C GLU A 88 -7.99 1.93 -19.28
N GLU A 89 -7.56 1.72 -20.53
CA GLU A 89 -7.30 2.82 -21.46
C GLU A 89 -8.59 3.48 -22.01
N ASP A 90 -9.77 2.86 -21.79
CA ASP A 90 -11.06 3.45 -22.14
C ASP A 90 -11.45 4.54 -21.11
N PRO A 91 -11.51 5.83 -21.52
CA PRO A 91 -11.84 6.94 -20.62
C PRO A 91 -13.30 6.92 -20.13
N THR A 92 -14.16 6.06 -20.67
CA THR A 92 -15.54 5.85 -20.20
C THR A 92 -15.68 4.77 -19.13
N SER A 93 -14.60 4.01 -18.89
CA SER A 93 -14.57 2.98 -17.85
C SER A 93 -14.10 3.55 -16.51
N SER A 94 -14.66 3.03 -15.42
CA SER A 94 -14.23 3.36 -14.05
C SER A 94 -13.31 2.28 -13.45
N PHE A 95 -12.79 1.38 -14.29
CA PHE A 95 -11.93 0.29 -13.87
C PHE A 95 -10.55 0.76 -13.44
N SER A 96 -10.10 0.29 -12.27
CA SER A 96 -8.74 0.49 -11.77
C SER A 96 -8.28 -0.75 -11.03
N ALA A 97 -7.03 -1.18 -11.27
CA ALA A 97 -6.42 -2.29 -10.54
C ALA A 97 -6.41 -2.07 -9.01
N LEU A 98 -6.45 -0.82 -8.54
CA LEU A 98 -6.60 -0.47 -7.11
C LEU A 98 -7.89 -1.02 -6.49
N LYS A 99 -8.98 -1.10 -7.26
CA LYS A 99 -10.31 -1.52 -6.79
C LYS A 99 -10.67 -2.95 -7.19
N TYR A 100 -9.87 -3.58 -8.05
CA TYR A 100 -10.18 -4.88 -8.62
C TYR A 100 -9.52 -6.00 -7.80
N ALA A 101 -10.33 -6.72 -7.03
CA ALA A 101 -9.85 -7.76 -6.11
C ALA A 101 -9.77 -9.16 -6.72
N CYS A 102 -10.59 -9.50 -7.73
CA CYS A 102 -10.51 -10.77 -8.44
C CYS A 102 -11.21 -10.73 -9.81
N GLY A 103 -10.76 -11.61 -10.73
CA GLY A 103 -11.35 -11.84 -12.06
C GLY A 103 -10.31 -11.83 -13.18
N ILE A 104 -10.65 -12.43 -14.33
CA ILE A 104 -9.84 -12.36 -15.55
C ILE A 104 -10.34 -11.16 -16.34
N THR A 105 -9.55 -10.10 -16.45
CA THR A 105 -9.85 -9.00 -17.36
C THR A 105 -9.11 -9.20 -18.68
N THR A 106 -9.84 -9.21 -19.79
CA THR A 106 -9.30 -9.22 -21.16
C THR A 106 -9.11 -7.80 -21.72
N MET A 107 -9.28 -6.79 -20.86
CA MET A 107 -9.18 -5.37 -21.21
C MET A 107 -7.71 -4.94 -21.32
N THR A 108 -7.46 -3.97 -22.21
CA THR A 108 -6.14 -3.35 -22.34
C THR A 108 -5.94 -2.37 -21.19
N LEU A 109 -4.87 -2.58 -20.41
CA LEU A 109 -4.52 -1.76 -19.26
C LEU A 109 -3.27 -0.93 -19.55
N GLY A 110 -3.28 0.33 -19.15
CA GLY A 110 -2.13 1.24 -19.18
C GLY A 110 -1.78 1.77 -17.79
N ASN A 111 -0.50 2.02 -17.50
CA ASN A 111 0.00 2.50 -16.21
C ASN A 111 -0.23 4.02 -16.00
N GLY A 112 -1.43 4.52 -16.33
CA GLY A 112 -1.79 5.95 -16.19
C GLY A 112 -2.45 6.30 -14.85
N GLY A 113 -2.70 5.33 -13.99
CA GLY A 113 -3.45 5.52 -12.74
C GLY A 113 -2.62 6.07 -11.60
N ALA A 114 -3.27 6.85 -10.75
CA ALA A 114 -2.74 7.31 -9.47
C ALA A 114 -3.79 7.09 -8.37
N GLY A 115 -3.32 6.94 -7.12
CA GLY A 115 -4.18 6.78 -5.96
C GLY A 115 -3.51 7.31 -4.70
N HIS A 116 -4.33 7.67 -3.72
CA HIS A 116 -3.85 8.14 -2.43
C HIS A 116 -4.59 7.43 -1.31
N ASN A 117 -3.84 6.86 -0.36
CA ASN A 117 -4.39 6.33 0.89
C ASN A 117 -3.80 7.12 2.05
N TYR A 118 -4.63 7.56 2.97
CA TYR A 118 -4.18 8.28 4.15
C TYR A 118 -5.06 7.95 5.34
N GLY A 119 -4.51 8.07 6.54
CA GLY A 119 -5.26 7.78 7.73
C GLY A 119 -4.50 8.04 9.01
N VAL A 120 -5.22 7.84 10.10
CA VAL A 120 -4.74 7.97 11.46
C VAL A 120 -5.02 6.67 12.20
N GLU A 121 -4.05 6.22 12.98
CA GLU A 121 -4.18 5.09 13.90
C GLU A 121 -3.96 5.61 15.32
N LEU A 122 -4.82 5.17 16.25
CA LEU A 122 -4.67 5.42 17.67
C LEU A 122 -4.74 4.11 18.41
N THR A 123 -3.70 3.83 19.19
CA THR A 123 -3.54 2.59 19.94
C THR A 123 -3.36 2.94 21.41
N LEU A 124 -4.18 2.34 22.27
CA LEU A 124 -4.06 2.37 23.72
C LEU A 124 -3.78 0.95 24.19
N GLU A 125 -2.63 0.75 24.84
CA GLU A 125 -2.21 -0.53 25.36
C GLU A 125 -2.13 -0.49 26.89
N LYS A 126 -2.63 -1.53 27.55
CA LYS A 126 -2.55 -1.73 28.99
C LYS A 126 -1.68 -2.94 29.31
N PHE A 127 -0.59 -2.73 30.04
CA PHE A 127 0.27 -3.79 30.53
C PHE A 127 -0.25 -4.32 31.88
N PHE A 128 -0.47 -5.63 31.97
CA PHE A 128 -0.86 -6.28 33.22
C PHE A 128 0.39 -6.81 33.94
N PRO A 129 0.63 -6.41 35.20
CA PRO A 129 1.68 -7.01 36.01
C PRO A 129 1.21 -8.37 36.54
N GLY A 130 1.87 -9.45 36.12
CA GLY A 130 1.77 -10.77 36.76
C GLY A 130 1.06 -11.87 35.94
N HIS A 131 1.67 -13.06 35.99
CA HIS A 131 1.29 -14.33 35.37
C HIS A 131 -0.23 -14.56 35.19
N ILE A 132 -0.71 -14.46 33.96
CA ILE A 132 -1.93 -15.16 33.55
C ILE A 132 -1.46 -16.39 32.78
N ILE A 133 -1.39 -17.52 33.49
CA ILE A 133 -1.24 -18.85 32.88
C ILE A 133 -2.68 -19.37 32.72
N PHE A 134 -3.06 -19.71 31.49
CA PHE A 134 -4.30 -20.44 31.20
C PHE A 134 -4.13 -21.92 31.59
#